data_AF-A0A2T3N176-F1
#
_entry.id   AF-A0A2T3N176-F1
#
_cell.length_a   1.000
_cell.length_b   1.000
_cell.length_c   1.000
_cell.angle_alpha   90.00
_cell.angle_beta   90.00
_cell.angle_gamma   90.00
#
_symmetry.space_group_name_H-M   'P 1'
#
loop_
_entity.id
_entity.type
_entity.pdbx_description
1 polymer ?
#
loop_
_entity_poly.entity_id
_entity_poly.type
_entity_poly.pdbx_seq_one_letter_code
_entity_poly.pdbx_strand_id
1 'polypeptide(L)'
;MKVGDVFPSNNYGDMTVIKYKDALNIQVKFHDTGAKKWTSSTHIREGCVRDPSLPLVRNEISTPEDMTVGKVHSTNNFGKLKITKYEHAKKVWYRFLDTGYENFTTSSEIRNGEVGDRLAPNVCGVGYIGVGPYQSNYLSDKNPYIPGTTRSPAYESWAAMLYRCYEKKNYRRQPSYANVEVDKRWHDFQVFAEWYYNQDWRDKELDKDLLVGGEGKLYGPDTCVLLTKEDNTAINRDITVARSSNSTKSDTWRVQFNQTFSDLDTAVAVVVDVQLAVRNTVFAELGMCDPWEDTIGELLAEQARSRVRS
;
A
#
# COMPACT_ATOMS: atom_id res chain seq x y z
N MET A 1 7.78 6.70 53.22
CA MET A 1 7.98 8.07 52.70
C MET A 1 7.27 9.05 53.60
N LYS A 2 8.05 9.70 54.45
CA LYS A 2 7.68 10.77 55.37
C LYS A 2 8.71 11.91 55.23
N VAL A 3 8.41 13.08 55.78
CA VAL A 3 9.39 14.17 55.87
C VAL A 3 10.53 13.72 56.78
N GLY A 4 11.78 13.88 56.32
CA GLY A 4 12.98 13.38 56.97
C GLY A 4 13.57 12.12 56.34
N ASP A 5 12.80 11.32 55.60
CA ASP A 5 13.30 10.12 54.92
C ASP A 5 14.39 10.50 53.88
N VAL A 6 15.47 9.71 53.82
CA VAL A 6 16.56 9.82 52.84
C VAL A 6 16.42 8.73 51.77
N PHE A 7 16.65 9.08 50.51
CA PHE A 7 16.66 8.16 49.37
C PHE A 7 17.86 8.47 48.46
N PRO A 8 18.52 7.45 47.87
CA PRO A 8 19.55 7.67 46.87
C PRO A 8 18.95 8.08 45.52
N SER A 9 19.66 8.94 44.78
CA SER A 9 19.45 9.18 43.35
C SER A 9 20.47 8.41 42.52
N ASN A 10 20.04 7.85 41.39
CA ASN A 10 20.84 6.98 40.53
C ASN A 10 22.12 7.65 39.98
N ASN A 11 22.15 9.00 39.90
CA ASN A 11 23.29 9.75 39.35
C ASN A 11 23.59 11.07 40.10
N TYR A 12 22.90 11.37 41.20
CA TYR A 12 22.90 12.71 41.82
C TYR A 12 22.96 12.69 43.36
N GLY A 13 23.56 11.66 43.95
CA GLY A 13 23.73 11.53 45.40
C GLY A 13 22.42 11.34 46.17
N ASP A 14 22.50 11.48 47.50
CA ASP A 14 21.36 11.29 48.38
C ASP A 14 20.44 12.53 48.45
N MET A 15 19.15 12.27 48.64
CA MET A 15 18.10 13.30 48.74
C MET A 15 17.20 13.05 49.95
N THR A 16 16.93 14.10 50.73
CA THR A 16 15.97 14.06 51.86
C THR A 16 14.62 14.63 51.45
N VAL A 17 13.54 13.96 51.85
CA VAL A 17 12.17 14.50 51.72
C VAL A 17 11.99 15.66 52.71
N ILE A 18 11.82 16.87 52.21
CA ILE A 18 11.66 18.09 53.02
C ILE A 18 10.20 18.57 53.13
N LYS A 19 9.33 18.21 52.18
CA LYS A 19 7.86 18.41 52.27
C LYS A 19 7.13 17.27 51.58
N TYR A 20 6.00 16.86 52.14
CA TYR A 20 5.08 15.89 51.55
C TYR A 20 3.68 16.51 51.53
N LYS A 21 3.07 16.62 50.35
CA LYS A 21 1.63 16.98 50.22
C LYS A 21 0.82 15.74 49.89
N ASP A 22 1.21 15.05 48.83
CA ASP A 22 0.58 13.83 48.31
C ASP A 22 1.62 13.01 47.53
N ALA A 23 1.21 11.87 46.96
CA ALA A 23 2.11 10.94 46.27
C ALA A 23 2.75 11.46 44.96
N LEU A 24 2.24 12.56 44.39
CA LEU A 24 2.77 13.23 43.20
C LEU A 24 3.51 14.54 43.55
N ASN A 25 3.17 15.16 44.69
CA ASN A 25 3.72 16.43 45.15
C ASN A 25 4.58 16.25 46.41
N ILE A 26 5.83 15.83 46.20
CA ILE A 26 6.83 15.64 47.26
C ILE A 26 8.03 16.52 46.94
N GLN A 27 8.45 17.36 47.90
CA GLN A 27 9.63 18.20 47.75
C GLN A 27 10.82 17.49 48.40
N VAL A 28 11.88 17.27 47.62
CA VAL A 28 13.16 16.74 48.09
C VAL A 28 14.25 17.82 48.08
N LYS A 29 15.28 17.63 48.90
CA LYS A 29 16.53 18.40 48.91
C LYS A 29 17.71 17.45 48.68
N PHE A 30 18.52 17.71 47.66
CA PHE A 30 19.77 17.00 47.40
C PHE A 30 20.84 17.37 48.44
N HIS A 31 21.64 16.41 48.86
CA HIS A 31 22.68 16.61 49.90
C HIS A 31 23.86 17.41 49.34
N ASP A 32 24.40 16.98 48.20
CA ASP A 32 25.63 17.49 47.60
C ASP A 32 25.54 18.98 47.19
N THR A 33 24.39 19.39 46.64
CA THR A 33 24.19 20.73 46.07
C THR A 33 23.27 21.62 46.92
N GLY A 34 22.53 21.02 47.85
CA GLY A 34 21.44 21.68 48.56
C GLY A 34 20.20 22.03 47.72
N ALA A 35 20.17 21.67 46.43
CA ALA A 35 19.10 22.01 45.51
C ALA A 35 17.76 21.36 45.91
N LYS A 36 16.64 22.02 45.60
CA LYS A 36 15.29 21.60 45.99
C LYS A 36 14.42 21.35 44.77
N LYS A 37 13.65 20.26 44.76
CA LYS A 37 12.82 19.86 43.62
C LYS A 37 11.52 19.20 44.05
N TRP A 38 10.43 19.49 43.35
CA TRP A 38 9.16 18.76 43.47
C TRP A 38 9.17 17.55 42.52
N THR A 39 8.70 16.41 43.02
CA THR A 39 8.71 15.12 42.31
C THR A 39 7.68 14.17 42.91
N SER A 40 7.45 13.03 42.26
CA SER A 40 6.55 11.96 42.73
C SER A 40 7.26 10.93 43.61
N SER A 41 6.47 10.24 44.44
CA SER A 41 6.89 9.09 45.24
C SER A 41 7.43 7.92 44.41
N THR A 42 7.01 7.79 43.15
CA THR A 42 7.53 6.79 42.21
C THR A 42 8.95 7.14 41.79
N HIS A 43 9.19 8.36 41.30
CA HIS A 43 10.54 8.77 40.89
C HIS A 43 11.56 8.74 42.04
N ILE A 44 11.13 9.04 43.27
CA ILE A 44 11.98 8.91 44.47
C ILE A 44 12.35 7.44 44.72
N ARG A 45 11.39 6.51 44.64
CA ARG A 45 11.64 5.06 44.82
C ARG A 45 12.49 4.45 43.71
N GLU A 46 12.38 4.95 42.49
CA GLU A 46 13.17 4.55 41.32
C GLU A 46 14.56 5.22 41.27
N GLY A 47 14.87 6.12 42.21
CA GLY A 47 16.11 6.92 42.22
C GLY A 47 16.27 7.85 41.01
N CYS A 48 15.25 8.06 40.18
CA CYS A 48 15.37 8.78 38.91
C CYS A 48 15.21 10.31 39.04
N VAL A 49 15.09 10.83 40.28
CA VAL A 49 15.00 12.27 40.55
C VAL A 49 16.33 12.96 40.25
N ARG A 50 16.33 13.83 39.24
CA ARG A 50 17.51 14.60 38.82
C ARG A 50 17.68 15.87 39.64
N ASP A 51 18.91 16.17 40.05
CA ASP A 51 19.26 17.46 40.62
C ASP A 51 19.08 18.58 39.55
N PRO A 52 18.37 19.69 39.85
CA PRO A 52 18.18 20.79 38.90
C PRO A 52 19.37 21.75 38.79
N SER A 53 20.38 21.64 39.66
CA SER A 53 21.57 22.50 39.70
C SER A 53 22.79 21.92 38.99
N LEU A 54 22.77 20.61 38.69
CA LEU A 54 23.85 19.93 37.97
C LEU A 54 23.53 19.82 36.47
N PRO A 55 24.54 19.94 35.58
CA PRO A 55 24.35 19.79 34.15
C PRO A 55 23.90 18.36 33.80
N LEU A 56 23.25 18.20 32.64
CA LEU A 56 22.87 16.88 32.14
C LEU A 56 24.13 16.07 31.80
N VAL A 57 24.51 15.15 32.69
CA VAL A 57 25.47 14.09 32.38
C VAL A 57 24.82 13.18 31.33
N ARG A 58 25.11 13.46 30.05
CA ARG A 58 24.88 12.51 28.97
C ARG A 58 26.04 11.52 29.04
N ASN A 59 25.80 10.35 29.62
CA ASN A 59 26.71 9.22 29.44
C ASN A 59 26.96 9.04 27.94
N GLU A 60 28.23 8.88 27.55
CA GLU A 60 28.57 8.53 26.17
C GLU A 60 27.76 7.28 25.79
N ILE A 61 27.02 7.37 24.68
CA ILE A 61 26.15 6.27 24.25
C ILE A 61 27.05 5.18 23.69
N SER A 62 27.52 4.30 24.58
CA SER A 62 28.27 3.10 24.21
C SER A 62 27.48 2.36 23.14
N THR A 63 28.07 2.25 21.95
CA THR A 63 27.43 1.59 20.81
C THR A 63 27.49 0.08 21.05
N PRO A 64 26.35 -0.63 21.09
CA PRO A 64 26.35 -2.08 21.23
C PRO A 64 27.22 -2.73 20.16
N GLU A 65 27.96 -3.78 20.50
CA GLU A 65 28.89 -4.47 19.59
C GLU A 65 28.19 -4.94 18.29
N ASP A 66 26.94 -5.39 18.42
CA ASP A 66 26.09 -5.82 17.31
C ASP A 66 25.50 -4.65 16.49
N MET A 67 25.66 -3.41 16.93
CA MET A 67 25.20 -2.19 16.24
C MET A 67 26.36 -1.33 15.74
N THR A 68 27.57 -1.90 15.68
CA THR A 68 28.76 -1.26 15.11
C THR A 68 28.63 -1.12 13.58
N VAL A 69 29.20 -0.05 13.03
CA VAL A 69 29.15 0.22 11.57
C VAL A 69 29.84 -0.90 10.81
N GLY A 70 29.21 -1.38 9.74
CA GLY A 70 29.67 -2.53 8.94
C GLY A 70 29.18 -3.89 9.46
N LYS A 71 28.62 -4.00 10.68
CA LYS A 71 28.01 -5.24 11.15
C LYS A 71 26.83 -5.64 10.24
N VAL A 72 26.75 -6.92 9.89
CA VAL A 72 25.70 -7.49 9.04
C VAL A 72 24.70 -8.26 9.89
N HIS A 73 23.41 -8.09 9.60
CA HIS A 73 22.29 -8.84 10.18
C HIS A 73 21.45 -9.48 9.08
N SER A 74 20.83 -10.61 9.39
CA SER A 74 19.83 -11.26 8.54
C SER A 74 18.44 -10.79 8.92
N THR A 75 17.53 -10.68 7.95
CA THR A 75 16.11 -10.39 8.16
C THR A 75 15.26 -11.63 7.88
N ASN A 76 14.00 -11.62 8.32
CA ASN A 76 13.10 -12.76 8.20
C ASN A 76 12.66 -13.02 6.75
N ASN A 77 12.54 -11.97 5.92
CA ASN A 77 11.94 -12.07 4.57
C ASN A 77 12.68 -11.30 3.46
N PHE A 78 13.77 -10.58 3.79
CA PHE A 78 14.37 -9.58 2.88
C PHE A 78 15.90 -9.69 2.80
N GLY A 79 16.46 -10.90 2.98
CA GLY A 79 17.91 -11.11 2.90
C GLY A 79 18.67 -10.42 4.03
N LYS A 80 19.80 -9.79 3.70
CA LYS A 80 20.75 -9.24 4.69
C LYS A 80 20.87 -7.72 4.59
N LEU A 81 21.04 -7.08 5.74
CA LEU A 81 21.36 -5.65 5.86
C LEU A 81 22.69 -5.44 6.59
N LYS A 82 23.34 -4.30 6.34
CA LYS A 82 24.51 -3.81 7.06
C LYS A 82 24.19 -2.52 7.82
N ILE A 83 24.75 -2.35 9.01
CA ILE A 83 24.66 -1.10 9.76
C ILE A 83 25.54 -0.03 9.09
N THR A 84 24.99 1.16 8.85
CA THR A 84 25.71 2.29 8.25
C THR A 84 26.02 3.40 9.26
N LYS A 85 25.15 3.61 10.25
CA LYS A 85 25.35 4.61 11.32
C LYS A 85 24.48 4.30 12.54
N TYR A 86 25.05 4.32 13.73
CA TYR A 86 24.29 4.25 14.99
C TYR A 86 24.16 5.65 15.61
N GLU A 87 22.95 6.08 15.97
CA GLU A 87 22.74 7.31 16.75
C GLU A 87 22.28 6.98 18.19
N HIS A 88 21.36 6.03 18.33
CA HIS A 88 20.88 5.47 19.60
C HIS A 88 19.96 4.27 19.32
N ALA A 89 19.54 3.54 20.36
CA ALA A 89 18.77 2.30 20.22
C ALA A 89 17.42 2.42 19.46
N LYS A 90 16.88 3.64 19.26
CA LYS A 90 15.67 3.92 18.47
C LYS A 90 15.94 4.49 17.07
N LYS A 91 17.22 4.72 16.71
CA LYS A 91 17.63 5.26 15.43
C LYS A 91 19.00 4.69 15.02
N VAL A 92 18.92 3.57 14.33
CA VAL A 92 20.04 2.83 13.74
C VAL A 92 19.82 2.80 12.23
N TRP A 93 20.75 3.40 11.48
CA TRP A 93 20.73 3.42 10.03
C TRP A 93 21.32 2.13 9.46
N TYR A 94 20.69 1.62 8.40
CA TYR A 94 21.07 0.40 7.72
C TYR A 94 21.01 0.56 6.19
N ARG A 95 21.64 -0.38 5.49
CA ARG A 95 21.51 -0.60 4.04
C ARG A 95 21.29 -2.07 3.75
N PHE A 96 20.28 -2.43 2.96
CA PHE A 96 20.13 -3.79 2.44
C PHE A 96 21.23 -4.10 1.40
N LEU A 97 21.77 -5.31 1.44
CA LEU A 97 22.88 -5.70 0.56
C LEU A 97 22.41 -5.94 -0.89
N ASP A 98 21.22 -6.49 -1.06
CA ASP A 98 20.74 -6.98 -2.36
C ASP A 98 20.17 -5.86 -3.24
N THR A 99 19.38 -4.93 -2.66
CA THR A 99 18.77 -3.80 -3.38
C THR A 99 19.52 -2.48 -3.20
N GLY A 100 20.30 -2.36 -2.12
CA GLY A 100 20.87 -1.09 -1.70
C GLY A 100 19.91 -0.13 -1.00
N TYR A 101 18.68 -0.53 -0.66
CA TYR A 101 17.72 0.30 0.08
C TYR A 101 18.28 0.73 1.45
N GLU A 102 18.15 2.02 1.78
CA GLU A 102 18.63 2.63 3.03
C GLU A 102 17.52 3.28 3.82
N ASN A 103 17.51 3.07 5.14
CA ASN A 103 16.66 3.81 6.08
C ASN A 103 17.24 3.69 7.51
N PHE A 104 16.51 4.19 8.50
CA PHE A 104 16.77 3.92 9.91
C PHE A 104 15.61 3.16 10.56
N THR A 105 15.91 2.42 11.64
CA THR A 105 14.90 1.87 12.53
C THR A 105 15.43 1.64 13.96
N THR A 106 14.68 0.95 14.82
CA THR A 106 15.07 0.53 16.16
C THR A 106 16.06 -0.64 16.13
N SER A 107 16.97 -0.69 17.11
CA SER A 107 17.90 -1.82 17.27
C SER A 107 17.18 -3.15 17.59
N SER A 108 15.95 -3.09 18.11
CA SER A 108 15.08 -4.25 18.33
C SER A 108 14.61 -4.87 17.03
N GLU A 109 14.06 -4.09 16.08
CA GLU A 109 13.59 -4.62 14.80
C GLU A 109 14.72 -5.26 13.98
N ILE A 110 15.93 -4.71 14.06
CA ILE A 110 17.13 -5.30 13.44
C ILE A 110 17.43 -6.67 14.04
N ARG A 111 17.47 -6.79 15.38
CA ARG A 111 17.74 -8.06 16.09
C ARG A 111 16.64 -9.10 15.86
N ASN A 112 15.39 -8.67 15.74
CA ASN A 112 14.24 -9.53 15.48
C ASN A 112 14.12 -9.94 14.00
N GLY A 113 14.92 -9.35 13.10
CA GLY A 113 14.84 -9.56 11.65
C GLY A 113 13.58 -8.98 11.01
N GLU A 114 12.87 -8.06 11.68
CA GLU A 114 11.57 -7.50 11.27
C GLU A 114 11.70 -6.38 10.22
N VAL A 115 12.92 -5.92 9.95
CA VAL A 115 13.19 -4.85 8.98
C VAL A 115 12.82 -5.29 7.56
N GLY A 116 11.98 -4.50 6.90
CA GLY A 116 11.56 -4.73 5.52
C GLY A 116 12.36 -3.95 4.48
N ASP A 117 12.69 -4.59 3.37
CA ASP A 117 13.25 -3.92 2.19
C ASP A 117 12.12 -3.46 1.26
N ARG A 118 12.04 -2.14 1.03
CA ARG A 118 11.00 -1.54 0.18
C ARG A 118 11.23 -1.75 -1.31
N LEU A 119 12.46 -2.06 -1.73
CA LEU A 119 12.85 -2.24 -3.12
C LEU A 119 12.93 -3.73 -3.52
N ALA A 120 12.70 -4.66 -2.59
CA ALA A 120 12.69 -6.08 -2.86
C ALA A 120 11.40 -6.50 -3.59
N PRO A 121 11.49 -7.22 -4.74
CA PRO A 121 10.35 -7.58 -5.59
C PRO A 121 9.53 -8.77 -5.04
N ASN A 122 9.02 -8.63 -3.81
CA ASN A 122 8.37 -9.72 -3.08
C ASN A 122 6.92 -10.00 -3.53
N VAL A 123 6.29 -9.14 -4.33
CA VAL A 123 4.93 -9.38 -4.87
C VAL A 123 5.05 -10.02 -6.26
N CYS A 124 4.68 -11.30 -6.33
CA CYS A 124 4.80 -12.14 -7.54
C CYS A 124 6.22 -12.24 -8.14
N GLY A 125 7.27 -11.87 -7.40
CA GLY A 125 8.66 -11.87 -7.88
C GLY A 125 9.05 -10.68 -8.76
N VAL A 126 8.16 -9.68 -8.91
CA VAL A 126 8.41 -8.48 -9.75
C VAL A 126 7.99 -7.17 -9.08
N GLY A 127 6.90 -7.17 -8.31
CA GLY A 127 6.36 -5.98 -7.66
C GLY A 127 7.00 -5.70 -6.31
N TYR A 128 7.32 -4.42 -6.06
CA TYR A 128 7.92 -3.93 -4.81
C TYR A 128 7.15 -2.71 -4.29
N ILE A 129 7.28 -2.43 -2.98
CA ILE A 129 6.48 -1.38 -2.31
C ILE A 129 6.94 0.03 -2.67
N GLY A 130 8.23 0.21 -2.96
CA GLY A 130 8.83 1.49 -3.31
C GLY A 130 8.96 2.46 -2.12
N VAL A 131 9.60 3.60 -2.39
CA VAL A 131 9.84 4.67 -1.41
C VAL A 131 8.94 5.86 -1.75
N GLY A 132 7.90 6.05 -0.96
CA GLY A 132 6.91 7.11 -1.16
C GLY A 132 5.84 7.15 -0.07
N PRO A 133 4.80 7.98 -0.23
CA PRO A 133 3.80 8.25 0.80
C PRO A 133 2.71 7.17 0.92
N TYR A 134 2.51 6.35 -0.12
CA TYR A 134 1.40 5.41 -0.20
C TYR A 134 1.68 4.15 0.61
N GLN A 135 0.72 3.76 1.46
CA GLN A 135 0.80 2.58 2.30
C GLN A 135 -0.02 1.44 1.68
N SER A 136 0.44 0.20 1.87
CA SER A 136 -0.31 -1.01 1.49
C SER A 136 -1.44 -1.31 2.47
N ASN A 137 -1.29 -0.91 3.74
CA ASN A 137 -2.34 -0.88 4.76
C ASN A 137 -2.18 0.36 5.64
N TYR A 138 -3.31 0.89 6.11
CA TYR A 138 -3.44 2.00 7.04
C TYR A 138 -3.97 1.50 8.40
N LEU A 139 -3.86 2.32 9.44
CA LEU A 139 -4.73 2.17 10.61
C LEU A 139 -6.16 2.54 10.21
N SER A 140 -7.17 1.83 10.71
CA SER A 140 -8.57 1.97 10.24
C SER A 140 -9.15 3.36 10.46
N ASP A 141 -8.72 4.07 11.50
CA ASP A 141 -9.06 5.45 11.83
C ASP A 141 -8.30 6.49 10.98
N LYS A 142 -7.28 6.08 10.22
CA LYS A 142 -6.35 6.97 9.49
C LYS A 142 -6.22 6.66 8.01
N ASN A 143 -7.09 5.83 7.45
CA ASN A 143 -7.15 5.61 6.00
C ASN A 143 -7.76 6.84 5.32
N PRO A 144 -7.01 7.60 4.51
CA PRO A 144 -7.52 8.84 3.91
C PRO A 144 -8.43 8.59 2.69
N TYR A 145 -8.46 7.36 2.17
CA TYR A 145 -9.18 7.01 0.94
C TYR A 145 -10.56 6.40 1.25
N ILE A 146 -10.59 5.46 2.20
CA ILE A 146 -11.82 4.83 2.72
C ILE A 146 -11.74 4.80 4.26
N PRO A 147 -12.37 5.75 4.96
CA PRO A 147 -12.40 5.76 6.43
C PRO A 147 -13.02 4.48 7.01
N GLY A 148 -12.42 3.94 8.08
CA GLY A 148 -12.91 2.75 8.78
C GLY A 148 -12.35 1.40 8.30
N THR A 149 -11.61 1.35 7.18
CA THR A 149 -10.90 0.13 6.73
C THR A 149 -9.38 0.31 6.79
N THR A 150 -8.67 -0.77 7.10
CA THR A 150 -7.21 -0.80 7.07
C THR A 150 -6.64 -0.96 5.66
N ARG A 151 -7.45 -1.40 4.68
CA ARG A 151 -6.93 -1.77 3.35
C ARG A 151 -6.75 -0.57 2.43
N SER A 152 -5.68 -0.58 1.64
CA SER A 152 -5.40 0.43 0.63
C SER A 152 -6.00 0.01 -0.72
N PRO A 153 -6.98 0.76 -1.28
CA PRO A 153 -7.65 0.39 -2.54
C PRO A 153 -6.67 0.24 -3.71
N ALA A 154 -5.70 1.17 -3.83
CA ALA A 154 -4.65 1.07 -4.82
C ALA A 154 -3.82 -0.20 -4.66
N TYR A 155 -3.50 -0.63 -3.42
CA TYR A 155 -2.72 -1.84 -3.19
C TYR A 155 -3.50 -3.11 -3.53
N GLU A 156 -4.80 -3.16 -3.21
CA GLU A 156 -5.65 -4.29 -3.57
C GLU A 156 -5.77 -4.42 -5.11
N SER A 157 -5.98 -3.30 -5.81
CA SER A 157 -6.02 -3.24 -7.29
C SER A 157 -4.68 -3.67 -7.91
N TRP A 158 -3.58 -3.06 -7.46
CA TRP A 158 -2.21 -3.34 -7.92
C TRP A 158 -1.79 -4.80 -7.69
N ALA A 159 -2.02 -5.32 -6.49
CA ALA A 159 -1.70 -6.71 -6.18
C ALA A 159 -2.56 -7.67 -7.01
N ALA A 160 -3.86 -7.40 -7.18
CA ALA A 160 -4.74 -8.21 -8.02
C ALA A 160 -4.27 -8.23 -9.49
N MET A 161 -3.84 -7.09 -10.03
CA MET A 161 -3.22 -6.99 -11.36
C MET A 161 -1.96 -7.88 -11.46
N LEU A 162 -1.03 -7.78 -10.51
CA LEU A 162 0.19 -8.62 -10.49
C LEU A 162 -0.13 -10.12 -10.36
N TYR A 163 -1.09 -10.50 -9.49
CA TYR A 163 -1.51 -11.90 -9.33
C TYR A 163 -2.16 -12.47 -10.60
N ARG A 164 -2.91 -11.67 -11.37
CA ARG A 164 -3.46 -12.07 -12.67
C ARG A 164 -2.33 -12.35 -13.68
N CYS A 165 -1.36 -11.45 -13.78
CA CYS A 165 -0.30 -11.50 -14.79
C CYS A 165 0.79 -12.54 -14.48
N TYR A 166 1.18 -12.72 -13.21
CA TYR A 166 2.41 -13.42 -12.84
C TYR A 166 2.24 -14.66 -11.95
N GLU A 167 1.11 -14.86 -11.27
CA GLU A 167 0.93 -16.08 -10.46
C GLU A 167 0.56 -17.29 -11.31
N LYS A 168 1.55 -18.15 -11.56
CA LYS A 168 1.45 -19.37 -12.39
C LYS A 168 0.29 -20.33 -12.04
N LYS A 169 -0.26 -20.26 -10.82
CA LYS A 169 -1.45 -21.05 -10.44
C LYS A 169 -2.72 -20.60 -11.17
N ASN A 170 -2.78 -19.32 -11.57
CA ASN A 170 -3.97 -18.71 -12.17
C ASN A 170 -4.13 -19.06 -13.66
N TYR A 171 -3.04 -19.26 -14.42
CA TYR A 171 -3.12 -19.53 -15.87
C TYR A 171 -3.97 -20.77 -16.24
N ARG A 172 -4.02 -21.79 -15.36
CA ARG A 172 -4.90 -22.97 -15.57
C ARG A 172 -6.39 -22.67 -15.41
N ARG A 173 -6.74 -21.61 -14.68
CA ARG A 173 -8.12 -21.17 -14.40
C ARG A 173 -8.55 -19.99 -15.27
N GLN A 174 -7.60 -19.16 -15.69
CA GLN A 174 -7.82 -17.96 -16.49
C GLN A 174 -6.76 -17.87 -17.60
N PRO A 175 -6.89 -18.66 -18.69
CA PRO A 175 -5.91 -18.69 -19.77
C PRO A 175 -5.75 -17.35 -20.51
N SER A 176 -6.76 -16.46 -20.43
CA SER A 176 -6.74 -15.11 -21.01
C SER A 176 -5.66 -14.19 -20.43
N TYR A 177 -5.11 -14.49 -19.25
CA TYR A 177 -3.98 -13.76 -18.67
C TYR A 177 -2.62 -14.42 -18.97
N ALA A 178 -2.58 -15.54 -19.71
CA ALA A 178 -1.32 -16.08 -20.17
C ALA A 178 -0.69 -15.11 -21.20
N ASN A 179 0.55 -14.68 -20.92
CA ASN A 179 1.29 -13.66 -21.68
C ASN A 179 0.72 -12.23 -21.58
N VAL A 180 -0.05 -11.93 -20.52
CA VAL A 180 -0.32 -10.53 -20.13
C VAL A 180 0.79 -10.07 -19.17
N GLU A 181 1.40 -8.93 -19.45
CA GLU A 181 2.45 -8.32 -18.65
C GLU A 181 1.99 -7.00 -18.00
N VAL A 182 2.80 -6.46 -17.10
CA VAL A 182 2.65 -5.16 -16.47
C VAL A 182 3.84 -4.28 -16.86
N ASP A 183 3.59 -3.00 -17.13
CA ASP A 183 4.61 -2.01 -17.40
C ASP A 183 5.58 -1.89 -16.20
N LYS A 184 6.87 -1.82 -16.48
CA LYS A 184 7.92 -1.78 -15.45
C LYS A 184 7.79 -0.58 -14.50
N ARG A 185 7.17 0.53 -14.94
CA ARG A 185 6.82 1.67 -14.08
C ARG A 185 5.88 1.24 -12.94
N TRP A 186 4.94 0.34 -13.23
CA TRP A 186 3.98 -0.20 -12.27
C TRP A 186 4.48 -1.42 -11.49
N HIS A 187 5.75 -1.81 -11.63
CA HIS A 187 6.38 -2.71 -10.66
C HIS A 187 6.63 -2.01 -9.31
N ASP A 188 6.75 -0.67 -9.31
CA ASP A 188 6.73 0.14 -8.10
C ASP A 188 5.28 0.46 -7.71
N PHE A 189 4.87 0.01 -6.53
CA PHE A 189 3.55 0.32 -5.98
C PHE A 189 3.31 1.84 -5.81
N GLN A 190 4.34 2.65 -5.50
CA GLN A 190 4.17 4.10 -5.35
C GLN A 190 3.74 4.76 -6.66
N VAL A 191 4.35 4.35 -7.78
CA VAL A 191 4.04 4.89 -9.13
C VAL A 191 2.65 4.47 -9.58
N PHE A 192 2.24 3.22 -9.30
CA PHE A 192 0.86 2.79 -9.53
C PHE A 192 -0.13 3.57 -8.67
N ALA A 193 0.15 3.74 -7.36
CA ALA A 193 -0.75 4.40 -6.42
C ALA A 193 -0.92 5.89 -6.74
N GLU A 194 0.14 6.58 -7.17
CA GLU A 194 0.07 7.96 -7.66
C GLU A 194 -0.85 8.07 -8.88
N TRP A 195 -0.67 7.22 -9.89
CA TRP A 195 -1.58 7.18 -11.04
C TRP A 195 -3.02 6.87 -10.63
N TYR A 196 -3.23 5.85 -9.81
CA TYR A 196 -4.55 5.33 -9.41
C TYR A 196 -5.35 6.36 -8.62
N TYR A 197 -4.74 7.05 -7.65
CA TYR A 197 -5.44 8.05 -6.84
C TYR A 197 -5.65 9.39 -7.56
N ASN A 198 -4.99 9.61 -8.71
CA ASN A 198 -5.28 10.72 -9.63
C ASN A 198 -6.40 10.39 -10.64
N GLN A 199 -6.87 9.14 -10.71
CA GLN A 199 -8.05 8.76 -11.49
C GLN A 199 -9.34 8.87 -10.65
N ASP A 200 -10.50 8.84 -11.31
CA ASP A 200 -11.74 8.48 -10.62
C ASP A 200 -11.75 6.96 -10.37
N TRP A 201 -11.47 6.56 -9.13
CA TRP A 201 -11.19 5.17 -8.76
C TRP A 201 -12.27 4.51 -7.89
N ARG A 202 -13.23 5.28 -7.38
CA ARG A 202 -14.19 4.77 -6.39
C ARG A 202 -15.19 3.82 -7.04
N ASP A 203 -15.32 2.64 -6.44
CA ASP A 203 -16.20 1.56 -6.91
C ASP A 203 -15.93 1.12 -8.37
N LYS A 204 -14.70 1.36 -8.85
CA LYS A 204 -14.23 1.07 -10.21
C LYS A 204 -13.14 0.00 -10.25
N GLU A 205 -13.06 -0.70 -11.39
CA GLU A 205 -12.12 -1.78 -11.68
C GLU A 205 -11.07 -1.33 -12.70
N LEU A 206 -9.85 -1.88 -12.59
CA LEU A 206 -8.76 -1.64 -13.53
C LEU A 206 -8.94 -2.50 -14.80
N ASP A 207 -9.21 -1.82 -15.91
CA ASP A 207 -9.22 -2.39 -17.25
C ASP A 207 -7.92 -2.09 -18.00
N LYS A 208 -7.56 -2.93 -18.98
CA LYS A 208 -6.36 -2.79 -19.85
C LYS A 208 -6.68 -2.87 -21.35
N ASP A 209 -7.95 -3.04 -21.71
CA ASP A 209 -8.38 -3.48 -23.02
C ASP A 209 -9.08 -2.36 -23.80
N LEU A 210 -9.82 -1.48 -23.13
CA LEU A 210 -10.60 -0.41 -23.75
C LEU A 210 -9.74 0.54 -24.61
N LEU A 211 -8.63 1.05 -24.05
CA LEU A 211 -7.78 2.05 -24.73
C LEU A 211 -6.94 1.46 -25.90
N VAL A 212 -6.87 0.14 -26.03
CA VAL A 212 -5.99 -0.58 -26.97
C VAL A 212 -6.76 -1.54 -27.89
N GLY A 213 -8.04 -1.27 -28.12
CA GLY A 213 -8.86 -2.00 -29.09
C GLY A 213 -9.29 -3.41 -28.67
N GLY A 214 -9.27 -3.74 -27.38
CA GLY A 214 -9.80 -4.98 -26.83
C GLY A 214 -8.81 -6.15 -26.65
N GLU A 215 -7.56 -6.01 -27.12
CA GLU A 215 -6.52 -7.04 -26.97
C GLU A 215 -5.31 -6.57 -26.14
N GLY A 216 -5.59 -5.92 -25.01
CA GLY A 216 -4.56 -5.48 -24.08
C GLY A 216 -3.76 -6.65 -23.54
N LYS A 217 -2.47 -6.70 -23.90
CA LYS A 217 -1.48 -7.65 -23.35
C LYS A 217 -0.52 -6.99 -22.35
N LEU A 218 -0.71 -5.69 -22.07
CA LEU A 218 0.10 -4.89 -21.16
C LEU A 218 -0.80 -4.02 -20.28
N TYR A 219 -0.76 -4.22 -18.96
CA TYR A 219 -1.25 -3.24 -18.00
C TYR A 219 -0.24 -2.10 -17.86
N GLY A 220 -0.65 -0.85 -17.97
CA GLY A 220 0.23 0.30 -17.83
C GLY A 220 -0.53 1.63 -17.82
N PRO A 221 0.11 2.74 -17.43
CA PRO A 221 -0.56 4.04 -17.27
C PRO A 221 -1.10 4.63 -18.57
N ASP A 222 -0.59 4.15 -19.72
CA ASP A 222 -0.98 4.59 -21.07
C ASP A 222 -1.95 3.60 -21.75
N THR A 223 -2.20 2.44 -21.16
CA THR A 223 -3.08 1.38 -21.72
C THR A 223 -4.30 1.07 -20.84
N CYS A 224 -4.28 1.51 -19.58
CA CYS A 224 -5.31 1.22 -18.59
C CYS A 224 -6.21 2.42 -18.26
N VAL A 225 -7.41 2.10 -17.79
CA VAL A 225 -8.42 3.05 -17.31
C VAL A 225 -9.22 2.41 -16.19
N LEU A 226 -9.85 3.23 -15.34
CA LEU A 226 -10.74 2.77 -14.28
C LEU A 226 -12.20 2.89 -14.73
N LEU A 227 -12.86 1.74 -14.88
CA LEU A 227 -14.23 1.60 -15.36
C LEU A 227 -15.17 1.17 -14.25
N THR A 228 -16.46 1.49 -14.33
CA THR A 228 -17.41 0.82 -13.43
C THR A 228 -17.40 -0.68 -13.75
N LYS A 229 -17.82 -1.50 -12.78
CA LYS A 229 -17.93 -2.95 -13.00
C LYS A 229 -18.91 -3.27 -14.13
N GLU A 230 -19.94 -2.47 -14.26
CA GLU A 230 -20.97 -2.53 -15.29
C GLU A 230 -20.36 -2.30 -16.68
N ASP A 231 -19.59 -1.21 -16.88
CA ASP A 231 -18.93 -0.89 -18.16
C ASP A 231 -17.85 -1.92 -18.50
N ASN A 232 -17.01 -2.26 -17.52
CA ASN A 232 -15.97 -3.28 -17.67
C ASN A 232 -16.57 -4.63 -18.09
N THR A 233 -17.76 -4.96 -17.59
CA THR A 233 -18.51 -6.16 -17.98
C THR A 233 -19.15 -6.02 -19.36
N ALA A 234 -19.67 -4.84 -19.71
CA ALA A 234 -20.36 -4.57 -20.97
C ALA A 234 -19.41 -4.60 -22.18
N ILE A 235 -18.19 -4.07 -22.03
CA ILE A 235 -17.15 -4.09 -23.05
C ILE A 235 -16.58 -5.50 -23.25
N ASN A 236 -16.41 -6.27 -22.15
CA ASN A 236 -15.74 -7.58 -22.17
C ASN A 236 -16.67 -8.80 -22.34
N ARG A 237 -17.95 -8.64 -22.70
CA ARG A 237 -18.89 -9.77 -22.88
C ARG A 237 -19.72 -9.71 -24.16
N ASP A 238 -20.04 -10.89 -24.69
CA ASP A 238 -21.06 -11.06 -25.72
C ASP A 238 -22.48 -10.75 -25.16
N ILE A 239 -23.29 -10.06 -25.95
CA ILE A 239 -24.42 -9.19 -25.53
C ILE A 239 -25.63 -9.96 -24.94
N THR A 240 -25.96 -9.81 -23.64
CA THR A 240 -27.10 -10.51 -22.97
C THR A 240 -27.92 -9.76 -21.88
N VAL A 241 -29.11 -10.29 -21.56
CA VAL A 241 -30.38 -9.52 -21.44
C VAL A 241 -31.13 -9.54 -20.11
N ALA A 242 -32.21 -8.76 -20.10
CA ALA A 242 -33.51 -8.91 -19.44
C ALA A 242 -33.77 -7.83 -18.40
N ARG A 243 -34.92 -7.15 -18.52
CA ARG A 243 -35.49 -6.33 -17.44
C ARG A 243 -35.69 -7.22 -16.21
N SER A 244 -35.24 -6.78 -15.04
CA SER A 244 -35.44 -7.54 -13.80
C SER A 244 -36.89 -7.41 -13.34
N SER A 245 -37.54 -8.53 -13.02
CA SER A 245 -38.93 -8.57 -12.54
C SER A 245 -39.08 -8.47 -11.01
N ASN A 246 -37.98 -8.45 -10.25
CA ASN A 246 -37.97 -8.52 -8.78
C ASN A 246 -37.18 -7.38 -8.12
N SER A 247 -37.84 -6.25 -7.85
CA SER A 247 -37.62 -5.36 -6.68
C SER A 247 -38.41 -4.05 -6.85
N THR A 248 -39.00 -3.53 -5.77
CA THR A 248 -39.94 -2.38 -5.80
C THR A 248 -39.27 -1.00 -5.80
N LYS A 249 -38.00 -0.87 -6.21
CA LYS A 249 -37.32 0.44 -6.39
C LYS A 249 -36.35 0.43 -7.60
N SER A 250 -36.49 1.48 -8.44
CA SER A 250 -35.71 1.84 -9.64
C SER A 250 -35.75 0.89 -10.86
N ASP A 251 -35.99 1.48 -12.04
CA ASP A 251 -36.01 0.80 -13.35
C ASP A 251 -34.60 0.36 -13.78
N THR A 252 -34.44 -0.90 -14.16
CA THR A 252 -33.19 -1.43 -14.74
C THR A 252 -33.44 -2.42 -15.88
N TRP A 253 -32.63 -2.30 -16.92
CA TRP A 253 -32.68 -3.07 -18.16
C TRP A 253 -31.39 -3.88 -18.35
N ARG A 254 -31.32 -4.65 -19.46
CA ARG A 254 -30.12 -5.29 -20.03
C ARG A 254 -30.50 -5.84 -21.42
N VAL A 255 -29.59 -5.86 -22.40
CA VAL A 255 -29.89 -6.06 -23.85
C VAL A 255 -29.47 -7.46 -24.33
N GLN A 256 -30.25 -8.16 -25.18
CA GLN A 256 -29.81 -9.44 -25.79
C GLN A 256 -29.39 -9.27 -27.21
N PHE A 257 -28.67 -10.27 -27.69
CA PHE A 257 -28.79 -10.69 -29.06
C PHE A 257 -28.88 -12.23 -29.26
N ASN A 258 -30.01 -12.84 -28.87
CA ASN A 258 -30.37 -14.19 -29.35
C ASN A 258 -31.07 -14.08 -30.72
N GLN A 259 -30.32 -13.72 -31.75
CA GLN A 259 -30.82 -13.59 -33.12
C GLN A 259 -30.08 -14.55 -34.05
N THR A 260 -30.82 -15.27 -34.88
CA THR A 260 -30.26 -16.04 -35.99
C THR A 260 -30.20 -15.15 -37.23
N PHE A 261 -29.07 -15.17 -37.93
CA PHE A 261 -28.87 -14.52 -39.21
C PHE A 261 -28.68 -15.57 -40.31
N SER A 262 -29.11 -15.27 -41.53
CA SER A 262 -28.90 -16.11 -42.71
C SER A 262 -27.52 -15.93 -43.35
N ASP A 263 -26.77 -14.94 -42.90
CA ASP A 263 -25.49 -14.50 -43.44
C ASP A 263 -24.54 -14.11 -42.30
N LEU A 264 -23.25 -14.40 -42.47
CA LEU A 264 -22.22 -14.15 -41.48
C LEU A 264 -21.82 -12.67 -41.40
N ASP A 265 -21.70 -11.99 -42.54
CA ASP A 265 -21.26 -10.58 -42.53
C ASP A 265 -22.33 -9.67 -41.89
N THR A 266 -23.62 -9.96 -42.13
CA THR A 266 -24.75 -9.33 -41.43
C THR A 266 -24.73 -9.60 -39.92
N ALA A 267 -24.40 -10.83 -39.50
CA ALA A 267 -24.28 -11.17 -38.07
C ALA A 267 -23.12 -10.41 -37.40
N VAL A 268 -21.98 -10.34 -38.08
CA VAL A 268 -20.78 -9.62 -37.62
C VAL A 268 -21.06 -8.12 -37.54
N ALA A 269 -21.68 -7.52 -38.55
CA ALA A 269 -22.04 -6.11 -38.55
C ALA A 269 -22.90 -5.71 -37.34
N VAL A 270 -23.93 -6.50 -37.01
CA VAL A 270 -24.78 -6.20 -35.83
C VAL A 270 -24.01 -6.34 -34.51
N VAL A 271 -23.10 -7.31 -34.39
CA VAL A 271 -22.24 -7.42 -33.19
C VAL A 271 -21.32 -6.20 -33.07
N VAL A 272 -20.71 -5.78 -34.18
CA VAL A 272 -19.85 -4.59 -34.24
C VAL A 272 -20.65 -3.33 -33.87
N ASP A 273 -21.80 -3.08 -34.49
CA ASP A 273 -22.64 -1.90 -34.21
C ASP A 273 -23.02 -1.78 -32.72
N VAL A 274 -23.37 -2.89 -32.07
CA VAL A 274 -23.70 -2.89 -30.64
C VAL A 274 -22.46 -2.66 -29.78
N GLN A 275 -21.32 -3.27 -30.13
CA GLN A 275 -20.05 -3.04 -29.41
C GLN A 275 -19.55 -1.59 -29.57
N LEU A 276 -19.69 -0.99 -30.76
CA LEU A 276 -19.42 0.42 -31.02
C LEU A 276 -20.35 1.31 -30.18
N ALA A 277 -21.65 1.04 -30.14
CA ALA A 277 -22.59 1.82 -29.34
C ALA A 277 -22.27 1.79 -27.83
N VAL A 278 -21.89 0.62 -27.29
CA VAL A 278 -21.42 0.48 -25.90
C VAL A 278 -20.11 1.26 -25.70
N ARG A 279 -19.12 1.05 -26.57
CA ARG A 279 -17.80 1.70 -26.51
C ARG A 279 -17.92 3.23 -26.52
N ASN A 280 -18.69 3.78 -27.46
CA ASN A 280 -18.92 5.21 -27.60
C ASN A 280 -19.62 5.82 -26.37
N THR A 281 -20.53 5.07 -25.73
CA THR A 281 -21.17 5.49 -24.47
C THR A 281 -20.12 5.61 -23.35
N VAL A 282 -19.26 4.60 -23.20
CA VAL A 282 -18.21 4.61 -22.16
C VAL A 282 -17.17 5.71 -22.41
N PHE A 283 -16.74 5.95 -23.66
CA PHE A 283 -15.82 7.07 -23.96
C PHE A 283 -16.45 8.43 -23.66
N ALA A 284 -17.75 8.61 -23.95
CA ALA A 284 -18.47 9.84 -23.60
C ALA A 284 -18.56 10.05 -22.07
N GLU A 285 -18.81 8.99 -21.29
CA GLU A 285 -18.82 9.05 -19.82
C GLU A 285 -17.44 9.33 -19.21
N LEU A 286 -16.37 8.82 -19.83
CA LEU A 286 -14.98 9.13 -19.47
C LEU A 286 -14.55 10.54 -19.88
N GLY A 287 -15.30 11.23 -20.75
CA GLY A 287 -14.91 12.52 -21.31
C GLY A 287 -13.69 12.44 -22.23
N MET A 288 -13.49 11.28 -22.89
CA MET A 288 -12.33 10.99 -23.74
C MET A 288 -12.77 10.73 -25.18
N CYS A 289 -11.93 11.08 -26.15
CA CYS A 289 -12.08 10.60 -27.53
C CYS A 289 -11.60 9.14 -27.62
N ASP A 290 -12.22 8.33 -28.49
CA ASP A 290 -11.76 6.97 -28.76
C ASP A 290 -10.48 7.03 -29.62
N PRO A 291 -9.32 6.55 -29.15
CA PRO A 291 -8.08 6.56 -29.94
C PRO A 291 -8.12 5.62 -31.16
N TRP A 292 -9.17 4.82 -31.32
CA TRP A 292 -9.36 3.89 -32.44
C TRP A 292 -10.63 4.18 -33.25
N GLU A 293 -11.28 5.34 -33.09
CA GLU A 293 -12.60 5.67 -33.70
C GLU A 293 -12.73 5.26 -35.18
N ASP A 294 -11.71 5.54 -36.00
CA ASP A 294 -11.69 5.24 -37.45
C ASP A 294 -11.48 3.75 -37.80
N THR A 295 -10.96 2.93 -36.88
CA THR A 295 -10.43 1.56 -37.18
C THR A 295 -10.98 0.45 -36.29
N ILE A 296 -11.59 0.79 -35.15
CA ILE A 296 -12.08 -0.19 -34.18
C ILE A 296 -13.19 -1.09 -34.75
N GLY A 297 -14.00 -0.59 -35.67
CA GLY A 297 -15.03 -1.41 -36.33
C GLY A 297 -14.44 -2.59 -37.12
N GLU A 298 -13.30 -2.40 -37.78
CA GLU A 298 -12.60 -3.46 -38.52
C GLU A 298 -12.01 -4.50 -37.55
N LEU A 299 -11.37 -4.06 -36.47
CA LEU A 299 -10.82 -4.94 -35.43
C LEU A 299 -11.90 -5.79 -34.75
N LEU A 300 -13.04 -5.19 -34.40
CA LEU A 300 -14.18 -5.91 -33.81
C LEU A 300 -14.76 -6.93 -34.82
N ALA A 301 -14.80 -6.60 -36.11
CA ALA A 301 -15.25 -7.53 -37.15
C ALA A 301 -14.29 -8.72 -37.33
N GLU A 302 -12.98 -8.50 -37.31
CA GLU A 302 -11.98 -9.59 -37.33
C GLU A 302 -12.06 -10.47 -36.08
N GLN A 303 -12.18 -9.87 -34.89
CA GLN A 303 -12.37 -10.60 -33.65
C GLN A 303 -13.65 -11.45 -33.67
N ALA A 304 -14.78 -10.89 -34.12
CA ALA A 304 -16.04 -11.61 -34.23
C ALA A 304 -15.92 -12.82 -35.19
N ARG A 305 -15.30 -12.62 -36.37
CA ARG A 305 -15.03 -13.70 -37.34
C ARG A 305 -14.12 -14.79 -36.77
N SER A 306 -13.08 -14.42 -36.02
CA SER A 306 -12.15 -15.38 -35.39
C SER A 306 -12.80 -16.31 -34.35
N ARG A 307 -13.92 -15.88 -33.76
CA ARG A 307 -14.68 -16.62 -32.73
C ARG A 307 -15.73 -17.56 -33.32
N VAL A 308 -15.98 -17.51 -34.62
CA VAL A 308 -16.90 -18.42 -35.32
C VAL A 308 -16.36 -19.84 -35.21
N ARG A 309 -17.04 -20.68 -34.43
CA ARG A 309 -16.71 -22.12 -34.34
C ARG A 309 -17.22 -22.83 -35.58
N SER A 310 -16.31 -23.55 -36.25
CA SER A 310 -16.61 -24.55 -37.28
C SER A 310 -17.40 -25.74 -36.73
#